data_AF-A0A328TYL9-F1
#
_entry.id   AF-A0A328TYL9-F1
#
_cell.length_a   1.000
_cell.length_b   1.000
_cell.length_c   1.000
_cell.angle_alpha   90.00
_cell.angle_beta   90.00
_cell.angle_gamma   90.00
#
_symmetry.space_group_name_H-M   'P 1'
#
loop_
_entity.id
_entity.type
_entity.pdbx_description
1 polymer ?
#
loop_
_entity_poly.entity_id
_entity_poly.type
_entity_poly.pdbx_seq_one_letter_code
_entity_poly.pdbx_strand_id
1 'polypeptide(L)' 'MKPRTSRASSQALDHLNLVAKLADLKEDHYRALLTLSAITELLIEKGLLAPEELERKIASLDSEMDELIAFSLHPMP' A
#
# COMPACT_ATOMS: atom_id res chain seq x y z
N MET A 1 5.90 -48.03 11.78
CA MET A 1 5.74 -46.69 12.37
C MET A 1 5.57 -45.68 11.24
N LYS A 2 4.43 -45.00 11.14
CA LYS A 2 4.11 -44.05 10.06
C LYS A 2 4.61 -42.65 10.47
N PRO A 3 5.34 -41.90 9.62
CA PRO A 3 5.99 -40.66 10.05
C PRO A 3 4.96 -39.55 10.27
N ARG A 4 4.96 -38.95 11.46
CA ARG A 4 4.11 -37.82 11.88
C ARG A 4 4.69 -36.45 11.47
N THR A 5 5.50 -36.37 10.41
CA THR A 5 6.29 -35.15 10.10
C THR A 5 5.71 -34.25 8.99
N SER A 6 4.63 -34.64 8.32
CA SER A 6 4.15 -33.97 7.11
C SER A 6 3.37 -32.65 7.32
N ARG A 7 2.84 -32.37 8.52
CA ARG A 7 1.95 -31.21 8.73
C ARG A 7 2.69 -29.95 9.18
N ALA A 8 3.73 -30.10 10.00
CA ALA A 8 4.56 -28.99 10.47
C ALA A 8 5.42 -28.38 9.34
N SER A 9 5.90 -29.21 8.41
CA SER A 9 6.63 -28.74 7.23
C SER A 9 5.74 -27.94 6.27
N SER A 10 4.48 -28.35 6.09
CA SER A 10 3.51 -27.59 5.28
C SER A 10 3.24 -26.20 5.87
N GLN A 11 3.00 -26.12 7.18
CA GLN A 11 2.77 -24.82 7.85
C GLN A 11 3.98 -23.89 7.82
N ALA A 12 5.20 -24.44 7.90
CA ALA A 12 6.43 -23.67 7.76
C ALA A 12 6.62 -23.14 6.33
N LEU A 13 6.30 -23.94 5.31
CA LEU A 13 6.30 -23.50 3.91
C LEU A 13 5.23 -22.43 3.63
N ASP A 14 4.03 -22.56 4.21
CA ASP A 14 2.97 -21.57 4.08
C ASP A 14 3.37 -20.21 4.68
N HIS A 15 4.01 -20.22 5.87
CA HIS A 15 4.56 -19.00 6.47
C HIS A 15 5.68 -18.40 5.64
N LEU A 16 6.60 -19.23 5.12
CA LEU A 16 7.66 -18.75 4.24
C LEU A 16 7.10 -18.08 2.98
N ASN A 17 6.08 -18.69 2.36
CA ASN A 17 5.41 -18.14 1.19
C ASN A 17 4.71 -16.80 1.50
N LEU A 18 4.10 -16.67 2.69
CA LEU A 18 3.50 -15.42 3.12
C LEU A 18 4.56 -14.33 3.31
N VAL A 19 5.66 -14.65 3.99
CA VAL A 19 6.77 -13.70 4.22
C VAL A 19 7.43 -13.30 2.91
N ALA A 20 7.61 -14.23 1.97
CA ALA A 20 8.13 -13.94 0.64
C ALA A 20 7.23 -12.95 -0.11
N LYS A 21 5.91 -13.20 -0.15
CA LYS A 21 4.95 -12.27 -0.77
C LYS A 21 4.95 -10.90 -0.12
N LEU A 22 5.11 -10.81 1.19
CA LEU A 22 5.23 -9.54 1.90
C LEU A 22 6.52 -8.80 1.56
N ALA A 23 7.63 -9.52 1.36
CA ALA A 23 8.89 -8.94 0.94
C ALA A 23 8.81 -8.38 -0.48
N ASP A 24 8.25 -9.17 -1.42
CA ASP A 24 8.01 -8.73 -2.81
C ASP A 24 7.11 -7.49 -2.83
N LEU A 25 5.99 -7.53 -2.09
CA LEU A 25 5.06 -6.41 -1.96
C LEU A 25 5.76 -5.15 -1.43
N LYS A 26 6.60 -5.28 -0.41
CA LYS A 26 7.38 -4.15 0.13
C LYS A 26 8.32 -3.56 -0.92
N GLU A 27 9.02 -4.40 -1.69
CA GLU A 27 9.95 -3.93 -2.71
C GLU A 27 9.20 -3.21 -3.84
N ASP A 28 8.11 -3.80 -4.33
CA ASP A 28 7.29 -3.21 -5.40
C ASP A 28 6.67 -1.88 -4.97
N HIS A 29 6.10 -1.81 -3.75
CA HIS A 29 5.58 -0.56 -3.22
C HIS A 29 6.67 0.50 -3.04
N TYR A 30 7.84 0.13 -2.54
CA TYR A 30 8.96 1.06 -2.40
C TYR A 30 9.36 1.66 -3.75
N ARG A 31 9.49 0.81 -4.78
CA ARG A 31 9.85 1.24 -6.14
C ARG A 31 8.77 2.12 -6.76
N ALA A 32 7.50 1.77 -6.57
CA ALA A 32 6.38 2.57 -7.05
C ALA A 32 6.34 3.96 -6.40
N LEU A 33 6.49 4.02 -5.06
CA LEU A 33 6.54 5.27 -4.32
C LEU A 33 7.72 6.14 -4.76
N LEU A 34 8.92 5.57 -4.88
CA LEU A 34 10.11 6.30 -5.35
C LEU A 34 9.90 6.89 -6.75
N THR A 35 9.31 6.10 -7.65
CA THR A 35 9.01 6.55 -9.02
C THR A 35 7.99 7.69 -9.00
N LEU A 36 6.93 7.58 -8.20
CA LEU A 36 5.92 8.62 -8.06
C LEU A 36 6.53 9.91 -7.46
N SER A 37 7.36 9.80 -6.43
CA SER A 37 8.08 10.94 -5.85
C SER A 37 8.94 11.63 -6.89
N ALA A 38 9.75 10.88 -7.64
CA ALA A 38 10.61 11.44 -8.69
C ALA A 38 9.80 12.14 -9.80
N ILE A 39 8.69 11.54 -10.24
CA ILE A 39 7.79 12.17 -11.22
C ILE A 39 7.21 13.47 -10.65
N THR A 40 6.73 13.45 -9.42
CA THR A 40 6.12 14.61 -8.76
C THR A 40 7.12 15.76 -8.62
N GLU A 41 8.34 15.47 -8.18
CA GLU A 41 9.44 16.45 -8.10
C GLU A 41 9.74 17.06 -9.48
N LEU A 42 9.88 16.23 -10.52
CA LEU A 42 10.13 16.71 -11.88
C LEU A 42 9.01 17.59 -12.43
N LEU A 43 7.75 17.30 -12.10
CA LEU A 43 6.60 18.12 -12.51
C LEU A 43 6.62 19.48 -11.80
N ILE A 44 6.98 19.51 -10.52
CA ILE A 44 7.14 20.75 -9.74
C ILE A 44 8.30 21.57 -10.27
N GLU A 45 9.47 20.97 -10.48
CA GLU A 45 10.66 21.65 -11.00
C GLU A 45 10.42 22.26 -12.39
N LYS A 46 9.61 21.61 -13.22
CA LYS A 46 9.21 22.12 -14.53
C LYS A 46 8.13 23.20 -14.46
N GLY A 47 7.61 23.52 -13.28
CA GLY A 47 6.52 24.47 -13.07
C GLY A 47 5.18 23.99 -13.62
N LEU A 48 5.04 22.68 -13.88
CA LEU A 48 3.80 22.08 -14.35
C LEU A 48 2.80 21.85 -13.21
N LEU A 49 3.29 21.80 -11.97
CA LEU A 49 2.48 21.64 -10.77
C LEU A 49 3.04 22.52 -9.65
N ALA A 50 2.18 23.26 -8.95
CA ALA A 50 2.59 24.04 -7.79
C ALA A 50 2.57 23.16 -6.52
N PRO A 51 3.56 23.25 -5.61
CA PRO A 51 3.57 22.46 -4.38
C PRO A 51 2.27 22.57 -3.58
N GLU A 52 1.69 23.76 -3.50
CA GLU A 52 0.46 24.01 -2.76
C GLU A 52 -0.77 23.36 -3.42
N GLU A 53 -0.72 23.13 -4.74
CA GLU A 53 -1.76 22.40 -5.47
C GLU A 53 -1.74 20.91 -5.13
N LEU A 54 -0.54 20.33 -5.03
CA LEU A 54 -0.36 18.95 -4.59
C LEU A 54 -0.90 18.76 -3.17
N GLU A 55 -0.49 19.62 -2.23
CA GLU A 55 -0.92 19.54 -0.83
C GLU A 55 -2.45 19.64 -0.68
N ARG A 56 -3.08 20.59 -1.40
CA ARG A 56 -4.55 20.69 -1.42
C ARG A 56 -5.20 19.43 -1.97
N LYS A 57 -4.62 18.82 -3.01
CA LYS A 57 -5.17 17.60 -3.60
C LYS A 57 -5.04 16.41 -2.64
N ILE A 58 -3.91 16.27 -1.95
CA ILE A 58 -3.70 15.26 -0.91
C ILE A 58 -4.75 15.40 0.20
N ALA A 59 -4.91 16.61 0.75
CA ALA A 59 -5.89 16.87 1.80
C ALA A 59 -7.35 16.57 1.37
N SER A 60 -7.70 16.88 0.12
CA SER A 60 -9.01 16.53 -0.45
C SER A 60 -9.23 15.01 -0.47
N LEU A 61 -8.24 14.26 -0.95
CA LEU A 61 -8.33 12.80 -1.07
C LEU A 61 -8.40 12.12 0.30
N ASP A 62 -7.65 12.62 1.30
CA ASP A 62 -7.72 12.11 2.67
C ASP A 62 -9.12 12.34 3.27
N SER A 63 -9.69 13.54 3.08
CA SER A 63 -11.06 13.85 3.52
C SER A 63 -12.11 12.95 2.85
N GLU A 64 -12.01 12.75 1.53
CA GLU A 64 -12.91 11.86 0.78
C GLU A 64 -12.83 10.41 1.31
N MET A 65 -11.63 9.95 1.67
CA MET A 65 -11.43 8.62 2.22
C MET A 65 -12.02 8.48 3.63
N ASP A 66 -11.85 9.49 4.49
CA ASP A 66 -12.46 9.52 5.83
C ASP A 66 -14.00 9.51 5.75
N GLU A 67 -14.58 10.25 4.81
CA GLU A 67 -16.03 10.24 4.55
C GLU A 67 -16.52 8.86 4.09
N LEU A 68 -15.80 8.19 3.18
CA LEU A 68 -16.13 6.84 2.73
C LEU A 68 -16.06 5.82 3.88
N ILE A 69 -15.04 5.92 4.73
CA ILE A 69 -14.90 5.07 5.92
C ILE A 69 -16.08 5.33 6.87
N ALA A 70 -16.42 6.59 7.15
CA ALA A 70 -17.53 6.95 8.02
C ALA A 70 -18.87 6.42 7.51
N PHE A 71 -19.12 6.49 6.19
CA PHE A 71 -20.30 5.92 5.53
C PHE A 71 -20.32 4.38 5.64
N SER A 72 -19.19 3.71 5.45
CA SER A 72 -19.11 2.25 5.56
C SER A 72 -19.33 1.74 6.99
N LEU A 73 -19.03 2.56 8.01
CA LEU A 73 -19.13 2.17 9.42
C LEU A 73 -20.48 2.54 10.05
N HIS A 74 -21.26 3.44 9.45
CA HIS A 74 -22.63 3.76 9.87
C HIS A 74 -23.63 3.21 8.84
N PRO A 75 -24.32 2.08 9.10
CA PRO A 75 -25.46 1.72 8.29
C PRO A 75 -26.50 2.84 8.40
N MET A 76 -26.92 3.41 7.27
CA MET A 76 -28.06 4.32 7.21
C MET A 76 -29.27 3.70 7.94
N PRO A 77 -30.06 4.50 8.69
CA PRO A 77 -31.30 4.02 9.31
C PRO A 77 -32.33 3.54 8.28
#